data_AF-A0A845GSX5-F1
#
_entry.id   AF-A0A845GSX5-F1
#
_cell.length_a   1.000
_cell.length_b   1.000
_cell.length_c   1.000
_cell.angle_alpha   90.00
_cell.angle_beta   90.00
_cell.angle_gamma   90.00
#
_symmetry.space_group_name_H-M   'P 1'
#
loop_
_entity.id
_entity.type
_entity.pdbx_description
1 polymer ?
#
loop_
_entity_poly.entity_id
_entity_poly.type
_entity_poly.pdbx_seq_one_letter_code
_entity_poly.pdbx_strand_id
1 'polypeptide(L)'
;MPSNPHPSDSEARPVRGALLKKLSGDEGMFALGASVARVVQLADSDDQGTQSLAYYVLSDVALTQKVLRLANTPTYRAAGGTAVTTISRAISLLGFDNVKTTAMAMLLVDTLANSKHAHSVRIELEAALCASLVGREMARLSVYQGAEEAAIGALFKNIGALVVASHEHALFREIGVLAAAGKVTEAQAALQVLGCSYDSLSAAILHEWKIPEVIVRALAPLPPGPCKPAAGRQEWMRQVVSFSMETARLLARRLRADSAEGRALEQRYGAALNLDQERLAQLFATVSRDMDSLLESLQMGVQADPGDGPGLPGVLAQAAMGAGEAPQGSHPSGKPYNARELLLAGVQEVTQMRAGGHGKVNDIIQAVLETLYRGMGFRFATVCLKDVRSGQYRARVAFGERHVERQAGFVFPSATGDDLFHLAMQNNADLMIADASAPKIRALLPEWHRKLLPDARSFIVLPLVVNSVQLGLFYADRALPAPEGVPPDETSLIRALKGQVLVALTPG
;
A
#
# COMPACT_ATOMS: atom_id res chain seq x y z
N MET A 1 12.52 35.42 55.73
CA MET A 1 12.80 34.48 54.62
C MET A 1 11.76 34.71 53.55
N PRO A 2 12.09 35.33 52.41
CA PRO A 2 11.12 35.50 51.34
C PRO A 2 11.03 34.19 50.54
N SER A 3 9.78 33.77 50.38
CA SER A 3 9.28 32.68 49.55
C SER A 3 9.77 32.78 48.10
N ASN A 4 10.40 31.71 47.61
CA ASN A 4 10.68 31.51 46.19
C ASN A 4 9.37 31.51 45.40
N PRO A 5 9.19 32.34 44.36
CA PRO A 5 8.08 32.20 43.45
C PRO A 5 8.34 30.99 42.52
N HIS A 6 7.31 30.16 42.35
CA HIS A 6 7.23 29.17 41.27
C HIS A 6 7.46 29.88 39.92
N PRO A 7 8.25 29.32 38.99
CA PRO A 7 8.29 29.84 37.64
C PRO A 7 6.92 29.63 37.00
N SER A 8 6.24 30.75 36.72
CA SER A 8 4.97 30.84 36.01
C SER A 8 5.09 30.28 34.59
N ASP A 9 4.07 29.53 34.16
CA ASP A 9 3.80 28.94 32.83
C ASP A 9 3.72 29.94 31.64
N SER A 10 4.36 31.11 31.71
CA SER A 10 4.17 32.22 30.77
C SER A 10 5.26 32.37 29.70
N GLU A 11 6.24 31.47 29.59
CA GLU A 11 7.33 31.56 28.59
C GLU A 11 7.51 30.28 27.73
N ALA A 12 6.47 29.46 27.59
CA ALA A 12 6.47 28.40 26.58
C ALA A 12 6.38 29.03 25.17
N ARG A 13 7.53 29.22 24.51
CA ARG A 13 7.67 29.87 23.19
C ARG A 13 6.64 29.35 22.17
N PRO A 14 6.11 30.21 21.27
CA PRO A 14 5.03 29.92 20.30
C PRO A 14 5.37 28.92 19.17
N VAL A 15 6.49 28.20 19.27
CA VAL A 15 7.08 27.38 18.20
C VAL A 15 6.23 26.13 17.89
N ARG A 16 5.71 25.43 18.91
CA ARG A 16 4.81 24.26 18.70
C ARG A 16 3.52 24.64 17.96
N GLY A 17 2.87 25.73 18.38
CA GLY A 17 1.62 26.19 17.75
C GLY A 17 1.85 26.66 16.31
N ALA A 18 2.96 27.36 16.06
CA ALA A 18 3.35 27.76 14.72
C ALA A 18 3.70 26.57 13.82
N LEU A 19 4.42 25.56 14.33
CA LEU A 19 4.72 24.31 13.63
C LEU A 19 3.44 23.57 13.25
N LEU A 20 2.54 23.31 14.19
CA LEU A 20 1.27 22.64 13.91
C LEU A 20 0.44 23.42 12.89
N LYS A 21 0.37 24.75 13.01
CA LYS A 21 -0.34 25.60 12.05
C LYS A 21 0.30 25.58 10.65
N LYS A 22 1.63 25.53 10.55
CA LYS A 22 2.34 25.34 9.27
C LYS A 22 2.07 23.97 8.68
N LEU A 23 2.08 22.92 9.50
CA LEU A 23 1.82 21.54 9.07
C LEU A 23 0.38 21.35 8.59
N SER A 24 -0.61 21.95 9.27
CA SER A 24 -2.00 21.96 8.81
C SER A 24 -2.21 22.78 7.53
N GLY A 25 -1.28 23.69 7.20
CA GLY A 25 -1.30 24.49 5.98
C GLY A 25 -0.53 23.89 4.81
N ASP A 26 0.22 22.80 5.02
CA ASP A 26 0.96 22.09 3.97
C ASP A 26 0.06 21.06 3.28
N GLU A 27 -0.25 21.28 2.01
CA GLU A 27 -1.12 20.39 1.21
C GLU A 27 -0.58 18.96 1.13
N GLY A 28 0.74 18.77 1.09
CA GLY A 28 1.37 17.45 1.04
C GLY A 28 1.24 16.69 2.35
N MET A 29 1.44 17.38 3.49
CA MET A 29 1.30 16.76 4.81
C MET A 29 -0.18 16.45 5.15
N PHE A 30 -1.11 17.30 4.73
CA PHE A 30 -2.54 17.06 4.89
C PHE A 30 -3.00 15.87 4.03
N ALA A 31 -2.54 15.78 2.78
CA ALA A 31 -2.82 14.65 1.90
C ALA A 31 -2.25 13.33 2.44
N LEU A 32 -1.04 13.37 3.05
CA LEU A 32 -0.45 12.23 3.73
C LEU A 32 -1.32 11.77 4.90
N GLY A 33 -1.69 12.70 5.78
CA GLY A 33 -2.54 12.41 6.94
C GLY A 33 -3.89 11.80 6.54
N ALA A 34 -4.54 12.35 5.52
CA ALA A 34 -5.81 11.82 5.00
C ALA A 34 -5.65 10.41 4.40
N SER A 35 -4.55 10.16 3.69
CA SER A 35 -4.25 8.87 3.07
C SER A 35 -3.94 7.80 4.11
N VAL A 36 -3.11 8.15 5.10
CA VAL A 36 -2.80 7.31 6.27
C VAL A 36 -4.06 6.99 7.06
N ALA A 37 -4.87 8.00 7.39
CA ALA A 37 -6.10 7.82 8.15
C ALA A 37 -7.08 6.88 7.43
N ARG A 38 -7.23 7.02 6.11
CA ARG A 38 -8.04 6.11 5.30
C ARG A 38 -7.52 4.67 5.37
N VAL A 39 -6.22 4.45 5.17
CA VAL A 39 -5.64 3.09 5.25
C VAL A 39 -5.84 2.47 6.63
N VAL A 40 -5.74 3.27 7.70
CA VAL A 40 -5.99 2.80 9.07
C VAL A 40 -7.46 2.46 9.31
N GLN A 41 -8.39 3.29 8.84
CA GLN A 41 -9.84 3.09 8.99
C GLN A 41 -10.39 1.92 8.17
N LEU A 42 -9.91 1.76 6.92
CA LEU A 42 -10.32 0.65 6.04
C LEU A 42 -9.94 -0.73 6.62
N ALA A 43 -9.00 -0.76 7.56
CA ALA A 43 -8.51 -1.98 8.19
C ALA A 43 -9.24 -2.39 9.46
N ASP A 44 -10.21 -1.59 9.93
CA ASP A 44 -11.00 -1.87 11.14
C ASP A 44 -12.32 -2.61 10.84
N SER A 45 -12.56 -2.98 9.56
CA SER A 45 -13.78 -3.68 9.12
C SER A 45 -13.47 -5.09 8.60
N ASP A 46 -13.78 -6.13 9.39
CA ASP A 46 -13.24 -7.49 9.23
C ASP A 46 -13.61 -8.25 7.93
N ASP A 47 -14.73 -7.94 7.25
CA ASP A 47 -15.11 -8.63 6.00
C ASP A 47 -14.98 -7.78 4.73
N GLN A 48 -15.10 -6.45 4.84
CA GLN A 48 -14.97 -5.53 3.71
C GLN A 48 -13.56 -4.90 3.62
N GLY A 49 -12.73 -5.07 4.64
CA GLY A 49 -11.42 -4.42 4.75
C GLY A 49 -10.45 -4.86 3.66
N THR A 50 -10.35 -6.17 3.38
CA THR A 50 -9.48 -6.72 2.32
C THR A 50 -9.82 -6.15 0.94
N GLN A 51 -11.12 -6.12 0.59
CA GLN A 51 -11.56 -5.57 -0.69
C GLN A 51 -11.40 -4.05 -0.75
N SER A 52 -11.65 -3.36 0.36
CA SER A 52 -11.50 -1.91 0.45
C SER A 52 -10.05 -1.48 0.36
N LEU A 53 -9.13 -2.18 1.04
CA LEU A 53 -7.69 -1.94 0.94
C LEU A 53 -7.17 -2.26 -0.46
N ALA A 54 -7.58 -3.39 -1.04
CA ALA A 54 -7.25 -3.72 -2.42
C ALA A 54 -7.69 -2.60 -3.37
N TYR A 55 -8.92 -2.08 -3.20
CA TYR A 55 -9.45 -0.97 -3.97
C TYR A 55 -8.67 0.33 -3.76
N TYR A 56 -8.32 0.66 -2.50
CA TYR A 56 -7.53 1.84 -2.18
C TYR A 56 -6.16 1.78 -2.85
N VAL A 57 -5.45 0.65 -2.73
CA VAL A 57 -4.17 0.44 -3.39
C VAL A 57 -4.32 0.48 -4.91
N LEU A 58 -5.37 -0.13 -5.47
CA LEU A 58 -5.72 -0.10 -6.90
C LEU A 58 -5.98 1.32 -7.44
N SER A 59 -6.48 2.21 -6.60
CA SER A 59 -6.80 3.60 -6.96
C SER A 59 -5.55 4.47 -7.15
N ASP A 60 -4.41 4.04 -6.62
CA ASP A 60 -3.12 4.71 -6.74
C ASP A 60 -2.13 3.80 -7.51
N VAL A 61 -1.77 4.23 -8.72
CA VAL A 61 -0.89 3.47 -9.61
C VAL A 61 0.51 3.29 -9.01
N ALA A 62 1.04 4.31 -8.33
CA ALA A 62 2.37 4.27 -7.72
C ALA A 62 2.39 3.31 -6.53
N LEU A 63 1.38 3.40 -5.67
CA LEU A 63 1.22 2.50 -4.52
C LEU A 63 1.02 1.04 -4.98
N THR A 64 0.18 0.82 -6.00
CA THR A 64 -0.02 -0.50 -6.63
C THR A 64 1.31 -1.10 -7.08
N GLN A 65 2.11 -0.37 -7.85
CA GLN A 65 3.38 -0.88 -8.39
C GLN A 65 4.37 -1.20 -7.27
N LYS A 66 4.41 -0.40 -6.21
CA LYS A 66 5.29 -0.64 -5.06
C LYS A 66 4.88 -1.86 -4.25
N VAL A 67 3.60 -2.05 -3.96
CA VAL A 67 3.09 -3.24 -3.27
C VAL A 67 3.36 -4.50 -4.09
N LEU A 68 3.14 -4.47 -5.41
CA LEU A 68 3.47 -5.57 -6.30
C LEU A 68 4.97 -5.86 -6.34
N ARG A 69 5.83 -4.83 -6.37
CA ARG A 69 7.29 -5.01 -6.28
C ARG A 69 7.70 -5.69 -4.98
N LEU A 70 7.15 -5.26 -3.84
CA LEU A 70 7.42 -5.91 -2.55
C LEU A 70 6.98 -7.38 -2.56
N ALA A 71 5.76 -7.67 -3.02
CA ALA A 71 5.25 -9.05 -3.10
C ALA A 71 6.11 -9.95 -4.00
N ASN A 72 6.87 -9.35 -4.91
CA ASN A 72 7.78 -10.04 -5.82
C ASN A 72 9.23 -10.08 -5.35
N THR A 73 9.60 -9.58 -4.17
CA THR A 73 10.99 -9.71 -3.69
C THR A 73 11.31 -11.17 -3.35
N PRO A 74 12.60 -11.58 -3.38
CA PRO A 74 12.99 -12.97 -3.10
C PRO A 74 12.48 -13.52 -1.77
N THR A 75 12.36 -12.66 -0.75
CA THR A 75 11.79 -13.00 0.58
C THR A 75 10.38 -13.55 0.47
N TYR A 76 9.54 -12.94 -0.37
CA TYR A 76 8.11 -13.24 -0.50
C TYR A 76 7.82 -14.20 -1.66
N ARG A 77 8.63 -14.16 -2.73
CA ARG A 77 8.49 -15.02 -3.91
C ARG A 77 8.93 -16.47 -3.66
N ALA A 78 9.55 -16.76 -2.52
CA ALA A 78 10.23 -18.02 -2.20
C ALA A 78 9.35 -19.30 -2.24
N ALA A 79 8.03 -19.21 -2.42
CA ALA A 79 7.12 -20.35 -2.35
C ALA A 79 6.39 -20.73 -3.67
N GLY A 80 6.69 -20.15 -4.83
CA GLY A 80 5.95 -20.52 -6.05
C GLY A 80 6.51 -20.12 -7.43
N GLY A 81 7.58 -19.33 -7.51
CA GLY A 81 8.22 -18.97 -8.78
C GLY A 81 7.42 -18.05 -9.72
N THR A 82 6.10 -17.97 -9.59
CA THR A 82 5.23 -17.07 -10.38
C THR A 82 5.30 -15.64 -9.85
N ALA A 83 5.40 -14.67 -10.76
CA ALA A 83 5.32 -13.25 -10.39
C ALA A 83 3.91 -12.91 -9.88
N VAL A 84 3.83 -12.16 -8.78
CA VAL A 84 2.58 -11.65 -8.23
C VAL A 84 2.13 -10.45 -9.07
N THR A 85 0.97 -10.54 -9.74
CA THR A 85 0.48 -9.46 -10.63
C THR A 85 -0.81 -8.78 -10.18
N THR A 86 -1.54 -9.39 -9.23
CA THR A 86 -2.74 -8.80 -8.62
C THR A 86 -2.50 -8.35 -7.18
N ILE A 87 -3.24 -7.32 -6.74
CA ILE A 87 -3.16 -6.86 -5.34
C ILE A 87 -3.84 -7.84 -4.40
N SER A 88 -4.90 -8.51 -4.87
CA SER A 88 -5.55 -9.58 -4.12
C SER A 88 -4.55 -10.70 -3.78
N ARG A 89 -3.71 -11.11 -4.74
CA ARG A 89 -2.64 -12.09 -4.49
C ARG A 89 -1.54 -11.52 -3.60
N ALA A 90 -1.14 -10.26 -3.81
CA ALA A 90 -0.17 -9.60 -2.94
C ALA A 90 -0.64 -9.57 -1.48
N ILE A 91 -1.90 -9.24 -1.23
CA ILE A 91 -2.51 -9.26 0.11
C ILE A 91 -2.55 -10.68 0.67
N SER A 92 -2.90 -11.70 -0.14
CA SER A 92 -2.91 -13.08 0.32
C SER A 92 -1.52 -13.62 0.69
N LEU A 93 -0.47 -13.12 0.03
CA LEU A 93 0.90 -13.59 0.20
C LEU A 93 1.65 -12.81 1.28
N LEU A 94 1.49 -11.49 1.31
CA LEU A 94 2.08 -10.60 2.32
C LEU A 94 1.28 -10.67 3.62
N GLY A 95 -0.04 -10.85 3.57
CA GLY A 95 -0.96 -10.62 4.69
C GLY A 95 -1.56 -9.21 4.65
N PHE A 96 -2.82 -9.08 5.06
CA PHE A 96 -3.57 -7.82 5.04
C PHE A 96 -2.87 -6.70 5.82
N ASP A 97 -2.49 -6.98 7.06
CA ASP A 97 -1.82 -6.00 7.94
C ASP A 97 -0.42 -5.62 7.46
N ASN A 98 0.26 -6.54 6.76
CA ASN A 98 1.56 -6.26 6.15
C ASN A 98 1.41 -5.34 4.95
N VAL A 99 0.39 -5.53 4.12
CA VAL A 99 0.10 -4.59 3.01
C VAL A 99 -0.29 -3.22 3.56
N LYS A 100 -1.11 -3.17 4.62
CA LYS A 100 -1.49 -1.92 5.30
C LYS A 100 -0.25 -1.15 5.78
N THR A 101 0.59 -1.80 6.58
CA THR A 101 1.80 -1.21 7.15
C THR A 101 2.79 -0.78 6.07
N THR A 102 2.97 -1.61 5.04
CA THR A 102 3.79 -1.31 3.87
C THR A 102 3.27 -0.11 3.09
N ALA A 103 1.96 -0.04 2.85
CA ALA A 103 1.35 1.07 2.12
C ALA A 103 1.55 2.40 2.87
N MET A 104 1.42 2.38 4.19
CA MET A 104 1.66 3.56 5.04
C MET A 104 3.13 3.98 5.03
N ALA A 105 4.04 3.02 5.11
CA ALA A 105 5.47 3.23 4.91
C ALA A 105 5.77 3.88 3.56
N MET A 106 5.13 3.41 2.48
CA MET A 106 5.32 3.95 1.12
C MET A 106 4.81 5.38 0.99
N LEU A 107 3.65 5.70 1.57
CA LEU A 107 3.10 7.06 1.59
C LEU A 107 4.04 8.03 2.35
N LEU A 108 4.62 7.60 3.48
CA LEU A 108 5.64 8.36 4.20
C LEU A 108 6.87 8.61 3.33
N VAL A 109 7.36 7.60 2.62
CA VAL A 109 8.51 7.73 1.72
C VAL A 109 8.22 8.75 0.62
N ASP A 110 7.08 8.64 -0.08
CA ASP A 110 6.75 9.52 -1.21
C ASP A 110 6.67 11.00 -0.82
N THR A 111 6.12 11.27 0.35
CA THR A 111 5.85 12.63 0.81
C THR A 111 7.08 13.28 1.44
N LEU A 112 7.90 12.51 2.15
CA LEU A 112 9.01 13.06 2.94
C LEU A 112 10.38 12.88 2.27
N ALA A 113 10.58 11.84 1.43
CA ALA A 113 11.87 11.63 0.75
C ALA A 113 12.21 12.74 -0.27
N ASN A 114 11.21 13.48 -0.77
CA ASN A 114 11.37 14.60 -1.71
C ASN A 114 11.79 15.93 -1.05
N SER A 115 12.22 15.91 0.22
CA SER A 115 12.67 17.13 0.92
C SER A 115 14.03 17.64 0.42
N LYS A 116 14.25 18.95 0.50
CA LYS A 116 15.56 19.59 0.22
C LYS A 116 16.69 19.12 1.15
N HIS A 117 16.34 18.44 2.26
CA HIS A 117 17.24 17.96 3.30
C HIS A 117 17.29 16.43 3.32
N ALA A 118 17.49 15.84 2.14
CA ALA A 118 17.32 14.41 1.87
C ALA A 118 18.07 13.48 2.84
N HIS A 119 19.27 13.85 3.31
CA HIS A 119 20.08 12.97 4.17
C HIS A 119 19.47 12.75 5.56
N SER A 120 19.16 13.81 6.31
CA SER A 120 18.58 13.66 7.66
C SER A 120 17.18 13.06 7.62
N VAL A 121 16.40 13.40 6.60
CA VAL A 121 15.06 12.80 6.42
C VAL A 121 15.16 11.32 6.07
N ARG A 122 16.13 10.92 5.23
CA ARG A 122 16.39 9.51 4.91
C ARG A 122 16.75 8.71 6.15
N ILE A 123 17.61 9.23 7.03
CA ILE A 123 17.99 8.54 8.28
C ILE A 123 16.77 8.28 9.16
N GLU A 124 15.95 9.30 9.40
CA GLU A 124 14.75 9.15 10.24
C GLU A 124 13.70 8.24 9.56
N LEU A 125 13.59 8.30 8.24
CA LEU A 125 12.69 7.44 7.48
C LEU A 125 13.13 5.96 7.53
N GLU A 126 14.41 5.68 7.35
CA GLU A 126 14.97 4.32 7.48
C GLU A 126 14.75 3.78 8.90
N ALA A 127 14.93 4.61 9.93
CA ALA A 127 14.64 4.24 11.31
C ALA A 127 13.13 3.94 11.53
N ALA A 128 12.24 4.74 10.95
CA ALA A 128 10.79 4.52 11.01
C ALA A 128 10.38 3.17 10.37
N LEU A 129 10.89 2.90 9.16
CA LEU A 129 10.65 1.67 8.42
C LEU A 129 11.18 0.46 9.19
N CYS A 130 12.42 0.53 9.68
CA CYS A 130 13.03 -0.54 10.46
C CYS A 130 12.26 -0.78 11.77
N ALA A 131 11.82 0.28 12.47
CA ALA A 131 11.02 0.14 13.68
C ALA A 131 9.68 -0.55 13.38
N SER A 132 9.04 -0.21 12.26
CA SER A 132 7.82 -0.89 11.82
C SER A 132 8.02 -2.40 11.59
N LEU A 133 9.16 -2.80 11.02
CA LEU A 133 9.50 -4.22 10.81
C LEU A 133 9.74 -4.95 12.15
N VAL A 134 10.40 -4.30 13.11
CA VAL A 134 10.55 -4.86 14.46
C VAL A 134 9.19 -5.03 15.12
N GLY A 135 8.33 -4.01 15.05
CA GLY A 135 6.98 -4.05 15.62
C GLY A 135 6.13 -5.18 15.03
N ARG A 136 6.27 -5.44 13.73
CA ARG A 136 5.64 -6.56 13.03
C ARG A 136 6.10 -7.92 13.55
N GLU A 137 7.42 -8.13 13.69
CA GLU A 137 7.92 -9.39 14.22
C GLU A 137 7.48 -9.63 15.67
N MET A 138 7.43 -8.57 16.48
CA MET A 138 6.89 -8.65 17.83
C MET A 138 5.39 -8.93 17.84
N ALA A 139 4.62 -8.37 16.91
CA ALA A 139 3.19 -8.62 16.76
C ALA A 139 2.89 -10.07 16.37
N ARG A 140 3.68 -10.65 15.45
CA ARG A 140 3.56 -12.05 15.02
C ARG A 140 3.73 -13.05 16.16
N LEU A 141 4.57 -12.72 17.14
CA LEU A 141 4.82 -13.55 18.32
C LEU A 141 3.90 -13.20 19.50
N SER A 142 2.99 -12.25 19.32
CA SER A 142 2.11 -11.76 20.39
C SER A 142 0.91 -12.67 20.63
N VAL A 143 0.43 -12.66 21.87
CA VAL A 143 -0.81 -13.32 22.27
C VAL A 143 -2.03 -12.40 22.16
N TYR A 144 -1.83 -11.11 21.90
CA TYR A 144 -2.90 -10.11 21.85
C TYR A 144 -3.51 -10.01 20.45
N GLN A 145 -4.84 -9.95 20.40
CA GLN A 145 -5.57 -9.65 19.17
C GLN A 145 -5.24 -8.23 18.67
N GLY A 146 -5.13 -8.07 17.35
CA GLY A 146 -4.78 -6.78 16.73
C GLY A 146 -3.36 -6.29 17.06
N ALA A 147 -2.42 -7.18 17.39
CA ALA A 147 -1.05 -6.79 17.74
C ALA A 147 -0.34 -5.98 16.64
N GLU A 148 -0.80 -6.08 15.40
CA GLU A 148 -0.30 -5.36 14.21
C GLU A 148 -0.37 -3.83 14.34
N GLU A 149 -1.25 -3.30 15.20
CA GLU A 149 -1.25 -1.87 15.54
C GLU A 149 0.07 -1.40 16.16
N ALA A 150 0.85 -2.30 16.78
CA ALA A 150 2.17 -1.99 17.30
C ALA A 150 3.18 -1.68 16.19
N ALA A 151 3.07 -2.35 15.03
CA ALA A 151 3.90 -2.05 13.86
C ALA A 151 3.60 -0.64 13.33
N ILE A 152 2.32 -0.26 13.28
CA ILE A 152 1.88 1.09 12.89
C ILE A 152 2.37 2.14 13.90
N GLY A 153 2.23 1.85 15.21
CA GLY A 153 2.74 2.73 16.25
C GLY A 153 4.25 2.93 16.17
N ALA A 154 5.00 1.88 15.84
CA ALA A 154 6.44 1.92 15.66
C ALA A 154 6.83 2.73 14.41
N LEU A 155 6.11 2.57 13.30
CA LEU A 155 6.30 3.35 12.08
C LEU A 155 6.18 4.86 12.33
N PHE A 156 5.24 5.29 13.17
CA PHE A 156 5.03 6.70 13.47
C PHE A 156 5.77 7.20 14.71
N LYS A 157 6.55 6.35 15.39
CA LYS A 157 7.16 6.71 16.69
C LYS A 157 8.04 7.96 16.58
N ASN A 158 8.80 8.11 15.49
CA ASN A 158 9.65 9.28 15.23
C ASN A 158 9.05 10.27 14.21
N ILE A 159 7.74 10.24 13.92
CA ILE A 159 7.14 11.15 12.93
C ILE A 159 7.37 12.63 13.25
N GLY A 160 7.37 13.00 14.54
CA GLY A 160 7.70 14.35 14.97
C GLY A 160 9.14 14.77 14.61
N ALA A 161 10.11 13.88 14.79
CA ALA A 161 11.50 14.14 14.39
C ALA A 161 11.63 14.22 12.86
N LEU A 162 10.96 13.32 12.14
CA LEU A 162 10.94 13.27 10.68
C LEU A 162 10.36 14.55 10.05
N VAL A 163 9.28 15.07 10.63
CA VAL A 163 8.63 16.33 10.19
C VAL A 163 9.51 17.54 10.47
N VAL A 164 10.15 17.60 11.64
CA VAL A 164 11.09 18.69 11.97
C VAL A 164 12.33 18.63 11.08
N ALA A 165 12.84 17.44 10.78
CA ALA A 165 13.95 17.25 9.85
C ALA A 165 13.64 17.73 8.42
N SER A 166 12.39 17.57 7.95
CA SER A 166 11.98 17.96 6.60
C SER A 166 11.63 19.44 6.48
N HIS A 167 10.89 20.02 7.44
CA HIS A 167 10.36 21.38 7.34
C HIS A 167 11.19 22.43 8.09
N GLU A 168 11.81 22.07 9.22
CA GLU A 168 12.56 22.99 10.09
C GLU A 168 13.97 22.43 10.38
N HIS A 169 14.69 22.09 9.31
CA HIS A 169 15.98 21.39 9.37
C HIS A 169 17.04 22.09 10.24
N ALA A 170 17.03 23.42 10.30
CA ALA A 170 17.93 24.17 11.19
C ALA A 170 17.70 23.81 12.67
N LEU A 171 16.44 23.76 13.11
CA LEU A 171 16.07 23.37 14.47
C LEU A 171 16.39 21.90 14.73
N PHE A 172 16.15 21.02 13.75
CA PHE A 172 16.53 19.61 13.83
C PHE A 172 18.03 19.43 14.13
N ARG A 173 18.89 20.14 13.38
CA ARG A 173 20.35 20.09 13.58
C ARG A 173 20.78 20.66 14.93
N GLU A 174 20.18 21.77 15.35
CA GLU A 174 20.47 22.38 16.66
C GLU A 174 20.18 21.39 17.81
N ILE A 175 19.01 20.72 17.77
CA ILE A 175 18.63 19.70 18.74
C ILE A 175 19.65 18.55 18.73
N GLY A 176 20.04 18.07 17.55
CA GLY A 176 21.03 17.01 17.40
C GLY A 176 22.40 17.38 17.99
N VAL A 177 22.87 18.61 17.77
CA VAL A 177 24.13 19.12 18.33
C VAL A 177 24.09 19.23 19.84
N LEU A 178 22.99 19.77 20.40
CA LEU A 178 22.79 19.87 21.84
C LEU A 178 22.75 18.50 22.53
N ALA A 179 22.07 17.53 21.91
CA ALA A 179 22.03 16.15 22.40
C ALA A 179 23.41 15.46 22.30
N ALA A 180 24.12 15.65 21.19
CA ALA A 180 25.45 15.06 20.98
C ALA A 180 26.51 15.63 21.93
N ALA A 181 26.34 16.86 22.42
CA ALA A 181 27.19 17.43 23.47
C ALA A 181 27.09 16.70 24.83
N GLY A 182 26.13 15.78 24.98
CA GLY A 182 26.03 14.85 26.12
C GLY A 182 25.54 15.45 27.44
N LYS A 183 25.19 16.74 27.45
CA LYS A 183 24.73 17.45 28.66
C LYS A 183 23.23 17.30 28.92
N VAL A 184 22.45 17.06 27.87
CA VAL A 184 20.99 16.96 27.90
C VAL A 184 20.53 15.81 27.01
N THR A 185 19.40 15.21 27.34
CA THR A 185 18.79 14.18 26.49
C THR A 185 18.17 14.80 25.23
N GLU A 186 17.95 13.99 24.19
CA GLU A 186 17.24 14.44 22.96
C GLU A 186 15.89 15.08 23.29
N ALA A 187 15.12 14.51 24.22
CA ALA A 187 13.85 15.07 24.67
C ALA A 187 14.02 16.44 25.36
N GLN A 188 15.07 16.63 26.15
CA GLN A 188 15.37 17.91 26.80
C GLN A 188 15.87 18.95 25.81
N ALA A 189 16.71 18.57 24.85
CA ALA A 189 17.16 19.44 23.77
C ALA A 189 15.98 19.90 22.90
N ALA A 190 15.09 18.97 22.52
CA ALA A 190 13.87 19.30 21.78
C ALA A 190 12.97 20.26 22.58
N LEU A 191 12.83 20.07 23.89
CA LEU A 191 12.07 20.97 24.75
C LEU A 191 12.68 22.38 24.77
N GLN A 192 14.00 22.52 24.81
CA GLN A 192 14.69 23.82 24.81
C GLN A 192 14.54 24.56 23.47
N VAL A 193 14.60 23.85 22.35
CA VAL A 193 14.58 24.45 21.01
C VAL A 193 13.15 24.63 20.48
N LEU A 194 12.30 23.60 20.57
CA LEU A 194 10.94 23.57 20.01
C LEU A 194 9.84 23.96 21.01
N GLY A 195 10.13 23.92 22.31
CA GLY A 195 9.12 24.07 23.37
C GLY A 195 8.29 22.81 23.63
N CYS A 196 8.57 21.69 22.96
CA CYS A 196 8.00 20.39 23.26
C CYS A 196 8.94 19.24 22.86
N SER A 197 8.71 18.03 23.38
CA SER A 197 9.45 16.85 22.94
C SER A 197 8.95 16.34 21.58
N TYR A 198 9.76 15.54 20.89
CA TYR A 198 9.32 14.83 19.68
C TYR A 198 8.14 13.89 19.95
N ASP A 199 8.09 13.22 21.10
CA ASP A 199 6.95 12.35 21.46
C ASP A 199 5.63 13.14 21.54
N SER A 200 5.64 14.31 22.18
CA SER A 200 4.47 15.18 22.26
C SER A 200 4.08 15.75 20.89
N LEU A 201 5.06 16.03 20.03
CA LEU A 201 4.82 16.48 18.67
C LEU A 201 4.22 15.36 17.80
N SER A 202 4.79 14.15 17.86
CA SER A 202 4.28 12.97 17.18
C SER A 202 2.82 12.71 17.56
N ALA A 203 2.48 12.71 18.85
CA ALA A 203 1.11 12.52 19.31
C ALA A 203 0.15 13.60 18.77
N ALA A 204 0.57 14.87 18.77
CA ALA A 204 -0.24 15.96 18.23
C ALA A 204 -0.50 15.81 16.73
N ILE A 205 0.51 15.40 15.95
CA ILE A 205 0.36 15.13 14.51
C ILE A 205 -0.63 13.99 14.27
N LEU A 206 -0.50 12.88 15.01
CA LEU A 206 -1.39 11.73 14.85
C LEU A 206 -2.85 12.02 15.27
N HIS A 207 -3.05 12.88 16.27
CA HIS A 207 -4.40 13.35 16.61
C HIS A 207 -5.02 14.20 15.49
N GLU A 208 -4.24 15.10 14.87
CA GLU A 208 -4.69 15.89 13.73
C GLU A 208 -5.09 14.98 12.55
N TRP A 209 -4.35 13.89 12.36
CA TRP A 209 -4.66 12.87 11.35
C TRP A 209 -5.79 11.92 11.74
N LYS A 210 -6.39 12.09 12.92
CA LYS A 210 -7.48 11.26 13.45
C LYS A 210 -7.10 9.77 13.52
N ILE A 211 -5.85 9.50 13.86
CA ILE A 211 -5.37 8.14 14.09
C ILE A 211 -6.02 7.59 15.38
N PRO A 212 -6.43 6.31 15.42
CA PRO A 212 -7.01 5.70 16.61
C PRO A 212 -6.18 5.91 17.87
N GLU A 213 -6.87 6.25 18.95
CA GLU A 213 -6.27 6.59 20.26
C GLU A 213 -5.36 5.48 20.80
N VAL A 214 -5.68 4.23 20.48
CA VAL A 214 -4.89 3.05 20.85
C VAL A 214 -3.45 3.11 20.32
N ILE A 215 -3.28 3.59 19.08
CA ILE A 215 -1.98 3.79 18.43
C ILE A 215 -1.30 5.02 19.04
N VAL A 216 -2.01 6.14 19.18
CA VAL A 216 -1.44 7.38 19.72
C VAL A 216 -0.89 7.18 21.13
N ARG A 217 -1.64 6.46 21.99
CA ARG A 217 -1.19 6.11 23.35
C ARG A 217 0.00 5.16 23.37
N ALA A 218 0.22 4.37 22.32
CA ALA A 218 1.38 3.49 22.22
C ALA A 218 2.70 4.27 22.06
N LEU A 219 2.65 5.52 21.58
CA LEU A 219 3.83 6.37 21.44
C LEU A 219 4.30 6.99 22.78
N ALA A 220 3.52 6.91 23.85
CA ALA A 220 3.88 7.58 25.11
C ALA A 220 5.19 7.03 25.70
N PRO A 221 6.15 7.89 26.12
CA PRO A 221 7.47 7.48 26.56
C PRO A 221 7.41 6.55 27.78
N LEU A 222 8.34 5.60 27.85
CA LEU A 222 8.47 4.69 28.99
C LEU A 222 9.38 5.29 30.07
N PRO A 223 9.14 4.96 31.35
CA PRO A 223 10.06 5.34 32.41
C PRO A 223 11.46 4.74 32.18
N PRO A 224 12.51 5.38 32.73
CA PRO A 224 13.86 4.83 32.68
C PRO A 224 13.95 3.55 33.52
N GLY A 225 14.80 2.62 33.08
CA GLY A 225 15.04 1.34 33.76
C GLY A 225 14.30 0.14 33.13
N PRO A 226 14.41 -1.05 33.76
CA PRO A 226 13.88 -2.29 33.22
C PRO A 226 12.36 -2.31 33.23
N CYS A 227 11.78 -2.72 32.11
CA CYS A 227 10.35 -2.89 31.92
C CYS A 227 9.88 -4.17 32.60
N LYS A 228 8.69 -4.10 33.22
CA LYS A 228 8.00 -5.28 33.76
C LYS A 228 7.12 -5.91 32.69
N PRO A 229 6.77 -7.20 32.82
CA PRO A 229 5.75 -7.84 31.99
C PRO A 229 4.49 -6.97 31.88
N ALA A 230 4.00 -6.81 30.66
CA ALA A 230 2.86 -5.95 30.39
C ALA A 230 1.61 -6.44 31.14
N ALA A 231 0.93 -5.52 31.84
CA ALA A 231 -0.32 -5.82 32.52
C ALA A 231 -1.51 -6.01 31.54
N GLY A 232 -1.35 -5.57 30.29
CA GLY A 232 -2.37 -5.70 29.25
C GLY A 232 -1.87 -5.17 27.90
N ARG A 233 -2.74 -5.27 26.89
CA ARG A 233 -2.43 -4.96 25.49
C ARG A 233 -1.84 -3.56 25.30
N GLN A 234 -2.40 -2.53 25.93
CA GLN A 234 -1.93 -1.15 25.74
C GLN A 234 -0.50 -0.94 26.25
N GLU A 235 -0.17 -1.53 27.40
CA GLU A 235 1.18 -1.42 27.96
C GLU A 235 2.18 -2.24 27.13
N TRP A 236 1.76 -3.41 26.65
CA TRP A 236 2.55 -4.22 25.73
C TRP A 236 2.86 -3.44 24.43
N MET A 237 1.86 -2.77 23.84
CA MET A 237 2.07 -1.94 22.65
C MET A 237 3.08 -0.81 22.91
N ARG A 238 2.98 -0.11 24.04
CA ARG A 238 3.95 0.94 24.41
C ARG A 238 5.37 0.41 24.53
N GLN A 239 5.52 -0.78 25.12
CA GLN A 239 6.80 -1.49 25.24
C GLN A 239 7.35 -1.86 23.86
N VAL A 240 6.53 -2.47 22.99
CA VAL A 240 6.94 -2.85 21.63
C VAL A 240 7.31 -1.64 20.79
N VAL A 241 6.51 -0.57 20.81
CA VAL A 241 6.78 0.64 20.01
C VAL A 241 8.10 1.30 20.43
N SER A 242 8.36 1.39 21.73
CA SER A 242 9.63 1.96 22.24
C SER A 242 10.82 1.05 21.94
N PHE A 243 10.68 -0.25 22.19
CA PHE A 243 11.68 -1.27 21.87
C PHE A 243 12.02 -1.28 20.37
N SER A 244 11.02 -1.14 19.51
CA SER A 244 11.17 -1.15 18.05
C SER A 244 12.03 0.01 17.56
N MET A 245 11.78 1.23 18.08
CA MET A 245 12.56 2.41 17.72
C MET A 245 13.99 2.35 18.27
N GLU A 246 14.18 1.87 19.50
CA GLU A 246 15.53 1.65 20.06
C GLU A 246 16.31 0.60 19.25
N THR A 247 15.66 -0.51 18.88
CA THR A 247 16.24 -1.56 18.02
C THR A 247 16.62 -1.01 16.64
N ALA A 248 15.73 -0.24 16.01
CA ALA A 248 15.98 0.37 14.71
C ALA A 248 17.21 1.29 14.73
N ARG A 249 17.37 2.09 15.79
CA ARG A 249 18.55 2.96 15.96
C ARG A 249 19.84 2.17 16.14
N LEU A 250 19.81 1.00 16.79
CA LEU A 250 20.97 0.11 16.90
C LEU A 250 21.33 -0.53 15.55
N LEU A 251 20.33 -1.01 14.82
CA LEU A 251 20.50 -1.61 13.49
C LEU A 251 21.03 -0.59 12.47
N ALA A 252 20.56 0.66 12.51
CA ALA A 252 21.07 1.76 11.68
C ALA A 252 22.57 2.01 11.93
N ARG A 253 23.05 1.82 13.17
CA ARG A 253 24.48 1.89 13.54
C ARG A 253 25.24 0.58 13.26
N ARG A 254 24.59 -0.41 12.65
CA ARG A 254 25.11 -1.77 12.39
C ARG A 254 25.63 -2.48 13.64
N LEU A 255 25.03 -2.18 14.79
CA LEU A 255 25.38 -2.83 16.06
C LEU A 255 24.71 -4.21 16.14
N ARG A 256 25.47 -5.17 16.64
CA ARG A 256 24.99 -6.54 16.85
C ARG A 256 24.26 -6.67 18.20
N ALA A 257 23.41 -7.68 18.32
CA ALA A 257 22.67 -7.95 19.56
C ALA A 257 23.58 -8.23 20.77
N ASP A 258 24.78 -8.77 20.57
CA ASP A 258 25.78 -9.08 21.60
C ASP A 258 26.64 -7.88 22.04
N SER A 259 26.44 -6.70 21.41
CA SER A 259 27.08 -5.45 21.81
C SER A 259 26.69 -5.02 23.24
N ALA A 260 27.40 -4.03 23.80
CA ALA A 260 27.04 -3.48 25.10
C ALA A 260 25.63 -2.86 25.08
N GLU A 261 25.30 -2.15 23.99
CA GLU A 261 23.99 -1.54 23.78
C GLU A 261 22.90 -2.59 23.52
N GLY A 262 23.21 -3.67 22.79
CA GLY A 262 22.28 -4.80 22.61
C GLY A 262 21.95 -5.50 23.92
N ARG A 263 22.96 -5.72 24.79
CA ARG A 263 22.74 -6.25 26.14
C ARG A 263 21.96 -5.29 27.04
N ALA A 264 22.18 -3.98 26.90
CA ALA A 264 21.37 -2.99 27.62
C ALA A 264 19.90 -3.02 27.18
N LEU A 265 19.65 -3.25 25.89
CA LEU A 265 18.30 -3.42 25.34
C LEU A 265 17.62 -4.68 25.91
N GLU A 266 18.33 -5.81 25.98
CA GLU A 266 17.85 -7.03 26.63
C GLU A 266 17.56 -6.81 28.11
N GLN A 267 18.47 -6.17 28.85
CA GLN A 267 18.25 -5.85 30.27
C GLN A 267 17.00 -4.97 30.47
N ARG A 268 16.72 -4.08 29.52
CA ARG A 268 15.57 -3.18 29.60
C ARG A 268 14.25 -3.86 29.23
N TYR A 269 14.21 -4.67 28.18
CA TYR A 269 12.96 -5.17 27.60
C TYR A 269 12.78 -6.69 27.71
N GLY A 270 13.84 -7.44 28.02
CA GLY A 270 13.87 -8.90 27.97
C GLY A 270 12.80 -9.58 28.81
N ALA A 271 12.67 -9.16 30.08
CA ALA A 271 11.62 -9.67 30.96
C ALA A 271 10.20 -9.30 30.50
N ALA A 272 10.03 -8.13 29.88
CA ALA A 272 8.73 -7.61 29.48
C ALA A 272 8.20 -8.25 28.19
N LEU A 273 9.10 -8.48 27.22
CA LEU A 273 8.80 -8.96 25.89
C LEU A 273 9.20 -10.43 25.67
N ASN A 274 9.65 -11.12 26.72
CA ASN A 274 10.12 -12.50 26.69
C ASN A 274 11.26 -12.71 25.67
N LEU A 275 12.24 -11.79 25.70
CA LEU A 275 13.42 -11.81 24.84
C LEU A 275 14.64 -12.19 25.67
N ASP A 276 15.36 -13.20 25.17
CA ASP A 276 16.72 -13.52 25.57
C ASP A 276 17.70 -13.10 24.47
N GLN A 277 19.00 -13.20 24.75
CA GLN A 277 20.05 -12.84 23.81
C GLN A 277 19.95 -13.56 22.45
N GLU A 278 19.47 -14.81 22.42
CA GLU A 278 19.34 -15.61 21.20
C GLU A 278 18.16 -15.11 20.34
N ARG A 279 16.99 -14.93 20.95
CA ARG A 279 15.80 -14.37 20.29
C ARG A 279 16.05 -12.96 19.79
N LEU A 280 16.77 -12.15 20.54
CA LEU A 280 17.16 -10.81 20.12
C LEU A 280 18.08 -10.86 18.88
N ALA A 281 19.04 -11.79 18.84
CA ALA A 281 19.90 -11.96 17.69
C ALA A 281 19.13 -12.46 16.45
N GLN A 282 18.20 -13.39 16.63
CA GLN A 282 17.32 -13.89 15.55
C GLN A 282 16.42 -12.77 15.00
N LEU A 283 15.87 -11.93 15.89
CA LEU A 283 15.08 -10.76 15.51
C LEU A 283 15.92 -9.78 14.68
N PHE A 284 17.13 -9.43 15.14
CA PHE A 284 18.03 -8.52 14.42
C PHE A 284 18.36 -9.04 13.01
N ALA A 285 18.66 -10.33 12.89
CA ALA A 285 18.96 -10.96 11.60
C ALA A 285 17.75 -10.96 10.65
N THR A 286 16.56 -11.22 11.18
CA THR A 286 15.31 -11.24 10.41
C THR A 286 14.96 -9.84 9.92
N VAL A 287 14.97 -8.85 10.81
CA VAL A 287 14.66 -7.45 10.48
C VAL A 287 15.65 -6.87 9.49
N SER A 288 16.95 -7.16 9.64
CA SER A 288 17.97 -6.68 8.69
C SER A 288 17.71 -7.20 7.28
N ARG A 289 17.41 -8.49 7.13
CA ARG A 289 17.09 -9.11 5.84
C ARG A 289 15.82 -8.52 5.21
N ASP A 290 14.79 -8.31 6.02
CA ASP A 290 13.53 -7.73 5.55
C ASP A 290 13.69 -6.26 5.16
N MET A 291 14.54 -5.51 5.89
CA MET A 291 14.86 -4.13 5.59
C MET A 291 15.59 -3.99 4.25
N ASP A 292 16.57 -4.85 3.96
CA ASP A 292 17.26 -4.86 2.66
C ASP A 292 16.26 -5.08 1.51
N SER A 293 15.39 -6.07 1.66
CA SER A 293 14.33 -6.41 0.70
C SER A 293 13.35 -5.24 0.49
N LEU A 294 12.97 -4.55 1.59
CA LEU A 294 12.10 -3.39 1.54
C LEU A 294 12.78 -2.22 0.82
N LEU A 295 14.02 -1.88 1.16
CA LEU A 295 14.76 -0.77 0.55
C LEU A 295 15.00 -0.98 -0.95
N GLU A 296 15.32 -2.21 -1.37
CA GLU A 296 15.39 -2.58 -2.79
C GLU A 296 14.06 -2.33 -3.50
N SER A 297 12.95 -2.76 -2.91
CA SER A 297 11.61 -2.59 -3.49
C SER A 297 11.20 -1.12 -3.63
N LEU A 298 11.67 -0.27 -2.70
CA LEU A 298 11.37 1.16 -2.65
C LEU A 298 12.30 1.99 -3.55
N GLN A 299 13.27 1.38 -4.24
CA GLN A 299 14.32 2.07 -4.99
C GLN A 299 15.13 3.06 -4.12
N MET A 300 15.12 2.85 -2.80
CA MET A 300 15.91 3.59 -1.81
C MET A 300 17.26 2.89 -1.57
N GLY A 301 17.72 2.09 -2.54
CA GLY A 301 19.01 1.40 -2.49
C GLY A 301 20.16 2.36 -2.18
N VAL A 302 21.24 1.80 -1.64
CA VAL A 302 22.45 2.53 -1.24
C VAL A 302 22.93 3.38 -2.42
N GLN A 303 22.66 4.70 -2.37
CA GLN A 303 23.47 5.64 -3.13
C GLN A 303 24.81 5.63 -2.43
N ALA A 304 25.78 4.94 -3.03
CA ALA A 304 27.16 5.08 -2.65
C ALA A 304 27.49 6.58 -2.65
N ASP A 305 28.07 7.04 -1.55
CA ASP A 305 28.66 8.36 -1.45
C ASP A 305 29.57 8.56 -2.67
N PRO A 306 29.45 9.66 -3.45
CA PRO A 306 30.36 9.91 -4.56
C PRO A 306 31.71 10.37 -3.99
N GLY A 307 32.49 9.41 -3.52
CA GLY A 307 33.80 9.64 -2.92
C GLY A 307 34.52 8.33 -2.65
N ASP A 308 35.59 8.10 -3.44
CA ASP A 308 36.60 7.05 -3.34
C ASP A 308 36.32 5.70 -4.04
N GLY A 309 36.93 5.54 -5.23
CA GLY A 309 37.06 4.27 -5.96
C GLY A 309 38.26 3.43 -5.47
N PRO A 310 38.81 2.49 -6.28
CA PRO A 310 38.34 1.96 -7.57
C PRO A 310 38.18 0.42 -7.55
N GLY A 311 37.17 -0.11 -8.24
CA GLY A 311 37.04 -1.54 -8.43
C GLY A 311 35.73 -1.93 -9.11
N LEU A 312 35.82 -2.21 -10.42
CA LEU A 312 34.77 -2.72 -11.32
C LEU A 312 33.78 -3.68 -10.63
N PRO A 313 32.48 -3.65 -10.99
CA PRO A 313 32.06 -4.17 -12.29
C PRO A 313 30.84 -3.48 -12.93
N GLY A 314 31.08 -2.45 -13.74
CA GLY A 314 30.09 -1.92 -14.69
C GLY A 314 29.85 -2.81 -15.91
N VAL A 315 30.65 -3.86 -16.12
CA VAL A 315 30.58 -4.71 -17.33
C VAL A 315 29.77 -6.00 -17.10
N LEU A 316 29.66 -6.50 -15.85
CA LEU A 316 28.86 -7.69 -15.54
C LEU A 316 27.37 -7.38 -15.35
N ALA A 317 27.02 -6.16 -14.90
CA ALA A 317 25.63 -5.71 -14.86
C ALA A 317 25.06 -5.50 -16.27
N GLN A 318 25.89 -5.13 -17.25
CA GLN A 318 25.47 -4.88 -18.62
C GLN A 318 25.23 -6.18 -19.41
N ALA A 319 25.81 -7.31 -18.98
CA ALA A 319 25.58 -8.63 -19.57
C ALA A 319 24.34 -9.35 -19.03
N ALA A 320 23.82 -8.95 -17.86
CA ALA A 320 22.58 -9.48 -17.29
C ALA A 320 21.31 -8.75 -17.76
N MET A 321 21.46 -7.59 -18.41
CA MET A 321 20.38 -6.78 -19.01
C MET A 321 19.92 -7.29 -20.39
N GLY A 322 20.27 -8.52 -20.76
CA GLY A 322 19.92 -9.15 -22.04
C GLY A 322 18.52 -9.80 -22.10
N ALA A 323 17.71 -9.70 -21.04
CA ALA A 323 16.29 -10.06 -21.09
C ALA A 323 15.48 -8.78 -21.26
N GLY A 324 14.99 -8.57 -22.49
CA GLY A 324 14.41 -7.31 -22.97
C GLY A 324 13.51 -6.61 -21.96
N GLU A 325 13.89 -5.39 -21.60
CA GLU A 325 12.97 -4.44 -20.97
C GLU A 325 11.78 -4.22 -21.92
N ALA A 326 10.60 -4.66 -21.49
CA ALA A 326 9.36 -4.35 -22.19
C ALA A 326 9.21 -2.82 -22.27
N PRO A 327 8.70 -2.27 -23.39
CA PRO A 327 8.53 -0.83 -23.55
C PRO A 327 7.66 -0.27 -22.42
N GLN A 328 8.25 0.56 -21.58
CA GLN A 328 7.55 1.24 -20.49
C GLN A 328 6.79 2.44 -21.06
N GLY A 329 5.46 2.46 -20.89
CA GLY A 329 4.59 3.56 -21.35
C GLY A 329 3.17 3.10 -21.71
N SER A 330 2.33 4.06 -22.12
CA SER A 330 0.96 3.81 -22.55
C SER A 330 0.62 4.56 -23.84
N HIS A 331 -0.28 3.99 -24.63
CA HIS A 331 -0.92 4.67 -25.74
C HIS A 331 -1.74 5.87 -25.24
N PRO A 332 -2.01 6.87 -26.10
CA PRO A 332 -2.88 8.00 -25.74
C PRO A 332 -4.25 7.59 -25.22
N SER A 333 -4.75 6.41 -25.60
CA SER A 333 -6.01 5.84 -25.11
C SER A 333 -5.99 5.47 -23.61
N GLY A 334 -4.79 5.28 -23.03
CA GLY A 334 -4.56 4.71 -21.71
C GLY A 334 -4.07 3.25 -21.72
N LYS A 335 -4.07 2.58 -22.88
CA LYS A 335 -3.63 1.18 -23.00
C LYS A 335 -2.10 1.03 -22.79
N PRO A 336 -1.62 0.14 -21.89
CA PRO A 336 -0.19 -0.10 -21.71
C PRO A 336 0.46 -0.70 -22.96
N TYR A 337 1.72 -0.34 -23.26
CA TYR A 337 2.46 -0.96 -24.38
C TYR A 337 2.75 -2.44 -24.15
N ASN A 338 2.87 -2.85 -22.89
CA ASN A 338 3.07 -4.24 -22.47
C ASN A 338 1.76 -4.97 -22.14
N ALA A 339 0.61 -4.54 -22.68
CA ALA A 339 -0.70 -5.14 -22.40
C ALA A 339 -0.74 -6.66 -22.60
N ARG A 340 -0.07 -7.17 -23.65
CA ARG A 340 0.06 -8.60 -23.93
C ARG A 340 0.68 -9.39 -22.77
N GLU A 341 1.76 -8.88 -22.19
CA GLU A 341 2.49 -9.55 -21.10
C GLU A 341 1.67 -9.52 -19.81
N LEU A 342 1.00 -8.40 -19.53
CA LEU A 342 0.09 -8.26 -18.39
C LEU A 342 -1.10 -9.23 -18.50
N LEU A 343 -1.71 -9.34 -19.69
CA LEU A 343 -2.79 -10.29 -19.94
C LEU A 343 -2.32 -11.74 -19.82
N LEU A 344 -1.15 -12.07 -20.37
CA LEU A 344 -0.59 -13.42 -20.31
C LEU A 344 -0.31 -13.85 -18.87
N ALA A 345 0.28 -12.96 -18.06
CA ALA A 345 0.50 -13.22 -16.65
C ALA A 345 -0.83 -13.46 -15.91
N GLY A 346 -1.86 -12.66 -16.17
CA GLY A 346 -3.18 -12.87 -15.59
C GLY A 346 -3.84 -14.19 -16.00
N VAL A 347 -3.68 -14.64 -17.25
CA VAL A 347 -4.18 -15.96 -17.70
C VAL A 347 -3.52 -17.09 -16.90
N GLN A 348 -2.19 -17.00 -16.71
CA GLN A 348 -1.44 -18.00 -15.95
C GLN A 348 -1.88 -18.00 -14.48
N GLU A 349 -2.05 -16.82 -13.87
CA GLU A 349 -2.48 -16.66 -12.48
C GLU A 349 -3.87 -17.28 -12.24
N VAL A 350 -4.85 -16.96 -13.08
CA VAL A 350 -6.22 -17.50 -12.97
C VAL A 350 -6.24 -19.02 -13.20
N THR A 351 -5.42 -19.53 -14.10
CA THR A 351 -5.29 -20.97 -14.34
C THR A 351 -4.73 -21.70 -13.11
N GLN A 352 -3.74 -21.11 -12.42
CA GLN A 352 -3.18 -21.64 -11.18
C GLN A 352 -4.18 -21.60 -10.02
N MET A 353 -4.92 -20.49 -9.86
CA MET A 353 -5.97 -20.37 -8.83
C MET A 353 -7.01 -21.49 -8.92
N ARG A 354 -7.36 -21.89 -10.15
CA ARG A 354 -8.29 -22.99 -10.41
C ARG A 354 -7.67 -24.35 -10.12
N ALA A 355 -6.41 -24.57 -10.53
CA ALA A 355 -5.69 -25.82 -10.31
C ALA A 355 -5.45 -26.12 -8.81
N GLY A 356 -5.29 -25.07 -8.00
CA GLY A 356 -5.10 -25.18 -6.55
C GLY A 356 -6.35 -25.57 -5.77
N GLY A 357 -7.56 -25.57 -6.36
CA GLY A 357 -8.81 -25.94 -5.67
C GLY A 357 -9.33 -24.94 -4.63
N HIS A 358 -8.71 -23.76 -4.50
CA HIS A 358 -9.00 -22.77 -3.45
C HIS A 358 -9.73 -21.50 -3.94
N GLY A 359 -9.95 -21.32 -5.25
CA GLY A 359 -10.65 -20.14 -5.77
C GLY A 359 -12.17 -20.33 -5.74
N LYS A 360 -12.89 -19.56 -4.91
CA LYS A 360 -14.34 -19.43 -5.08
C LYS A 360 -14.61 -18.76 -6.43
N VAL A 361 -15.75 -19.05 -7.06
CA VAL A 361 -16.12 -18.47 -8.37
C VAL A 361 -15.99 -16.93 -8.39
N ASN A 362 -16.32 -16.28 -7.27
CA ASN A 362 -16.16 -14.84 -7.11
C ASN A 362 -14.71 -14.37 -7.21
N ASP A 363 -13.75 -15.12 -6.64
CA ASP A 363 -12.33 -14.75 -6.65
C ASP A 363 -11.78 -14.83 -8.08
N ILE A 364 -12.20 -15.84 -8.85
CA ILE A 364 -11.85 -16.00 -10.27
C ILE A 364 -12.41 -14.84 -11.10
N ILE A 365 -13.68 -14.49 -10.90
CA ILE A 365 -14.32 -13.36 -11.59
C ILE A 365 -13.59 -12.06 -11.27
N GLN A 366 -13.23 -11.84 -10.00
CA GLN A 366 -12.53 -10.64 -9.55
C GLN A 366 -11.12 -10.55 -10.15
N ALA A 367 -10.35 -11.64 -10.13
CA ALA A 367 -9.01 -11.68 -10.70
C ALA A 367 -9.01 -11.44 -12.22
N VAL A 368 -9.98 -12.01 -12.95
CA VAL A 368 -10.15 -11.76 -14.38
C VAL A 368 -10.54 -10.31 -14.65
N LEU A 369 -11.48 -9.75 -13.88
CA LEU A 369 -11.87 -8.36 -14.02
C LEU A 369 -10.71 -7.39 -13.72
N GLU A 370 -9.91 -7.67 -12.69
CA GLU A 370 -8.72 -6.89 -12.32
C GLU A 370 -7.66 -6.95 -13.43
N THR A 371 -7.45 -8.14 -14.00
CA THR A 371 -6.52 -8.36 -15.12
C THR A 371 -6.95 -7.56 -16.35
N LEU A 372 -8.24 -7.57 -16.70
CA LEU A 372 -8.76 -6.79 -17.82
C LEU A 372 -8.62 -5.29 -17.56
N TYR A 373 -9.02 -4.84 -16.36
CA TYR A 373 -8.95 -3.43 -15.95
C TYR A 373 -7.53 -2.87 -16.06
N ARG A 374 -6.55 -3.54 -15.43
CA ARG A 374 -5.15 -3.09 -15.41
C ARG A 374 -4.42 -3.38 -16.71
N GLY A 375 -4.51 -4.61 -17.19
CA GLY A 375 -3.76 -5.09 -18.35
C GLY A 375 -4.06 -4.30 -19.62
N MET A 376 -5.26 -3.74 -19.71
CA MET A 376 -5.68 -2.92 -20.85
C MET A 376 -5.78 -1.42 -20.51
N GLY A 377 -5.53 -1.00 -19.27
CA GLY A 377 -5.63 0.41 -18.88
C GLY A 377 -7.04 0.99 -19.11
N PHE A 378 -8.07 0.27 -18.65
CA PHE A 378 -9.44 0.79 -18.65
C PHE A 378 -9.64 1.78 -17.50
N ARG A 379 -10.55 2.74 -17.67
CA ARG A 379 -10.92 3.69 -16.59
C ARG A 379 -12.02 3.14 -15.69
N PHE A 380 -12.83 2.23 -16.21
CA PHE A 380 -13.91 1.56 -15.50
C PHE A 380 -14.09 0.16 -16.08
N ALA A 381 -14.30 -0.82 -15.23
CA ALA A 381 -14.57 -2.20 -15.62
C ALA A 381 -15.58 -2.81 -14.65
N THR A 382 -16.51 -3.61 -15.14
CA THR A 382 -17.50 -4.31 -14.32
C THR A 382 -17.84 -5.68 -14.88
N VAL A 383 -18.18 -6.61 -13.99
CA VAL A 383 -18.94 -7.82 -14.35
C VAL A 383 -20.41 -7.57 -14.06
N CYS A 384 -21.26 -7.89 -15.02
CA CYS A 384 -22.71 -7.74 -14.94
C CYS A 384 -23.35 -9.11 -15.06
N LEU A 385 -24.17 -9.51 -14.08
CA LEU A 385 -24.80 -10.84 -14.04
C LEU A 385 -26.32 -10.70 -14.01
N LYS A 386 -27.00 -11.70 -14.58
CA LYS A 386 -28.47 -11.79 -14.58
C LYS A 386 -28.98 -11.99 -13.16
N ASP A 387 -29.94 -11.17 -12.75
CA ASP A 387 -30.71 -11.35 -11.53
C ASP A 387 -32.10 -11.89 -11.89
N VAL A 388 -32.31 -13.17 -11.57
CA VAL A 388 -33.55 -13.90 -11.90
C VAL A 388 -34.76 -13.30 -11.19
N ARG A 389 -34.57 -12.71 -10.00
CA ARG A 389 -35.69 -12.16 -9.20
C ARG A 389 -36.21 -10.84 -9.78
N SER A 390 -35.30 -9.98 -10.22
CA SER A 390 -35.64 -8.67 -10.76
C SER A 390 -35.83 -8.65 -12.28
N GLY A 391 -35.44 -9.74 -12.97
CA GLY A 391 -35.52 -9.82 -14.44
C GLY A 391 -34.56 -8.86 -15.13
N GLN A 392 -33.47 -8.47 -14.46
CA GLN A 392 -32.50 -7.47 -14.93
C GLN A 392 -31.09 -8.03 -14.93
N TYR A 393 -30.23 -7.49 -15.78
CA TYR A 393 -28.78 -7.60 -15.64
C TYR A 393 -28.29 -6.46 -14.75
N ARG A 394 -27.46 -6.78 -13.74
CA ARG A 394 -26.91 -5.81 -12.79
C ARG A 394 -25.42 -6.04 -12.57
N ALA A 395 -24.66 -4.95 -12.52
CA ALA A 395 -23.26 -4.99 -12.11
C ALA A 395 -23.07 -5.54 -10.69
N ARG A 396 -22.18 -6.52 -10.54
CA ARG A 396 -21.91 -7.21 -9.26
C ARG A 396 -20.58 -6.78 -8.64
N VAL A 397 -19.56 -6.61 -9.47
CA VAL A 397 -18.22 -6.17 -9.07
C VAL A 397 -17.75 -5.17 -10.11
N ALA A 398 -17.21 -4.04 -9.67
CA ALA A 398 -16.67 -3.01 -10.55
C ALA A 398 -15.35 -2.42 -10.01
N PHE A 399 -14.50 -1.97 -10.92
CA PHE A 399 -13.26 -1.23 -10.66
C PHE A 399 -13.25 0.09 -11.42
N GLY A 400 -12.47 1.04 -10.94
CA GLY A 400 -12.17 2.28 -11.63
C GLY A 400 -12.93 3.51 -11.14
N GLU A 401 -12.90 4.56 -11.96
CA GLU A 401 -13.45 5.88 -11.64
C GLU A 401 -14.95 5.81 -11.32
N ARG A 402 -15.37 6.45 -10.23
CA ARG A 402 -16.78 6.53 -9.78
C ARG A 402 -17.48 5.16 -9.77
N HIS A 403 -16.75 4.08 -9.49
CA HIS A 403 -17.27 2.72 -9.62
C HIS A 403 -18.52 2.47 -8.78
N VAL A 404 -18.67 3.07 -7.58
CA VAL A 404 -19.88 2.89 -6.74
C VAL A 404 -21.13 3.39 -7.47
N GLU A 405 -21.09 4.62 -7.98
CA GLU A 405 -22.21 5.23 -8.71
C GLU A 405 -22.45 4.53 -10.04
N ARG A 406 -21.37 4.24 -10.79
CA ARG A 406 -21.46 3.56 -12.08
C ARG A 406 -21.98 2.13 -11.93
N GLN A 407 -21.53 1.38 -10.93
CA GLN A 407 -22.02 0.04 -10.61
C GLN A 407 -23.50 0.06 -10.23
N ALA A 408 -23.93 1.00 -9.38
CA ALA A 408 -25.33 1.12 -8.99
C ALA A 408 -26.25 1.43 -10.19
N GLY A 409 -25.77 2.25 -11.13
CA GLY A 409 -26.49 2.62 -12.35
C GLY A 409 -26.35 1.64 -13.52
N PHE A 410 -25.40 0.70 -13.50
CA PHE A 410 -25.19 -0.27 -14.58
C PHE A 410 -26.20 -1.42 -14.49
N VAL A 411 -27.42 -1.11 -14.91
CA VAL A 411 -28.58 -2.00 -14.84
C VAL A 411 -29.38 -1.89 -16.13
N PHE A 412 -29.76 -3.03 -16.71
CA PHE A 412 -30.61 -3.06 -17.90
C PHE A 412 -31.51 -4.31 -17.92
N PRO A 413 -32.64 -4.28 -18.65
CA PRO A 413 -33.60 -5.40 -18.70
C PRO A 413 -32.95 -6.68 -19.23
N SER A 414 -33.42 -7.84 -18.77
CA SER A 414 -32.99 -9.13 -19.34
C SER A 414 -33.83 -9.61 -20.54
N ALA A 415 -34.84 -8.84 -20.91
CA ALA A 415 -35.65 -9.07 -22.10
C ALA A 415 -34.82 -8.81 -23.37
N THR A 416 -35.10 -9.52 -24.46
CA THR A 416 -34.39 -9.33 -25.73
C THR A 416 -34.57 -7.91 -26.25
N GLY A 417 -33.46 -7.26 -26.59
CA GLY A 417 -33.43 -5.98 -27.29
C GLY A 417 -32.49 -6.03 -28.50
N ASP A 418 -32.57 -4.98 -29.33
CA ASP A 418 -31.76 -4.83 -30.55
C ASP A 418 -30.53 -3.92 -30.33
N ASP A 419 -30.16 -3.69 -29.07
CA ASP A 419 -28.98 -2.90 -28.72
C ASP A 419 -27.71 -3.75 -28.69
N LEU A 420 -26.57 -3.05 -28.69
CA LEU A 420 -25.24 -3.64 -28.75
C LEU A 420 -24.98 -4.69 -27.66
N PHE A 421 -25.50 -4.51 -26.45
CA PHE A 421 -25.29 -5.42 -25.32
C PHE A 421 -26.10 -6.70 -25.49
N HIS A 422 -27.36 -6.59 -25.88
CA HIS A 422 -28.21 -7.74 -26.19
C HIS A 422 -27.70 -8.51 -27.41
N LEU A 423 -27.32 -7.83 -28.47
CA LEU A 423 -26.75 -8.45 -29.67
C LEU A 423 -25.44 -9.19 -29.37
N ALA A 424 -24.58 -8.64 -28.51
CA ALA A 424 -23.37 -9.33 -28.06
C ALA A 424 -23.72 -10.64 -27.34
N MET A 425 -24.67 -10.59 -26.40
CA MET A 425 -25.09 -11.78 -25.64
C MET A 425 -25.83 -12.82 -26.49
N GLN A 426 -26.69 -12.40 -27.41
CA GLN A 426 -27.44 -13.29 -28.32
C GLN A 426 -26.50 -14.04 -29.26
N ASN A 427 -25.49 -13.35 -29.81
CA ASN A 427 -24.54 -13.93 -30.75
C ASN A 427 -23.30 -14.53 -30.07
N ASN A 428 -23.20 -14.45 -28.73
CA ASN A 428 -22.00 -14.76 -27.96
C ASN A 428 -20.73 -14.12 -28.58
N ALA A 429 -20.87 -12.88 -29.04
CA ALA A 429 -19.83 -12.17 -29.77
C ALA A 429 -19.06 -11.23 -28.82
N ASP A 430 -17.75 -11.43 -28.70
CA ASP A 430 -16.86 -10.52 -27.98
C ASP A 430 -16.67 -9.24 -28.80
N LEU A 431 -17.08 -8.10 -28.25
CA LEU A 431 -17.02 -6.81 -28.94
C LEU A 431 -15.84 -6.00 -28.40
N MET A 432 -15.02 -5.48 -29.32
CA MET A 432 -13.90 -4.59 -29.04
C MET A 432 -14.13 -3.28 -29.81
N ILE A 433 -14.74 -2.29 -29.17
CA ILE A 433 -15.11 -1.01 -29.78
C ILE A 433 -13.96 -0.01 -29.59
N ALA A 434 -13.24 0.26 -30.67
CA ALA A 434 -12.16 1.25 -30.70
C ALA A 434 -12.67 2.70 -30.67
N ASP A 435 -13.86 2.95 -31.25
CA ASP A 435 -14.51 4.27 -31.26
C ASP A 435 -16.05 4.15 -31.17
N ALA A 436 -16.58 4.52 -30.01
CA ALA A 436 -18.01 4.54 -29.69
C ALA A 436 -18.76 5.71 -30.35
N SER A 437 -18.03 6.72 -30.84
CA SER A 437 -18.63 7.88 -31.52
C SER A 437 -19.05 7.58 -32.95
N ALA A 438 -18.54 6.48 -33.53
CA ALA A 438 -18.88 6.01 -34.87
C ALA A 438 -20.42 5.90 -35.04
N PRO A 439 -21.02 6.46 -36.11
CA PRO A 439 -22.48 6.57 -36.23
C PRO A 439 -23.23 5.25 -36.09
N LYS A 440 -22.68 4.16 -36.64
CA LYS A 440 -23.25 2.81 -36.55
C LYS A 440 -23.25 2.27 -35.12
N ILE A 441 -22.17 2.48 -34.38
CA ILE A 441 -22.06 2.04 -32.98
C ILE A 441 -22.96 2.90 -32.10
N ARG A 442 -22.93 4.22 -32.29
CA ARG A 442 -23.73 5.17 -31.51
C ARG A 442 -25.24 4.94 -31.65
N ALA A 443 -25.71 4.51 -32.83
CA ALA A 443 -27.11 4.14 -33.06
C ALA A 443 -27.54 2.89 -32.28
N LEU A 444 -26.62 1.96 -32.04
CA LEU A 444 -26.86 0.71 -31.31
C LEU A 444 -26.62 0.83 -29.79
N LEU A 445 -26.14 1.98 -29.32
CA LEU A 445 -25.91 2.20 -27.89
C LEU A 445 -27.22 2.54 -27.17
N PRO A 446 -27.59 1.76 -26.13
CA PRO A 446 -28.83 1.99 -25.40
C PRO A 446 -28.76 3.29 -24.59
N GLU A 447 -29.93 3.87 -24.29
CA GLU A 447 -30.02 5.15 -23.59
C GLU A 447 -29.42 5.09 -22.17
N TRP A 448 -29.65 3.98 -21.44
CA TRP A 448 -29.09 3.78 -20.10
C TRP A 448 -27.56 3.88 -20.11
N HIS A 449 -26.91 3.33 -21.13
CA HIS A 449 -25.46 3.35 -21.26
C HIS A 449 -24.96 4.76 -21.56
N ARG A 450 -25.58 5.46 -22.52
CA ARG A 450 -25.24 6.84 -22.88
C ARG A 450 -25.44 7.81 -21.72
N LYS A 451 -26.43 7.58 -20.86
CA LYS A 451 -26.69 8.41 -19.68
C LYS A 451 -25.70 8.14 -18.55
N LEU A 452 -25.35 6.87 -18.32
CA LEU A 452 -24.43 6.47 -17.26
C LEU A 452 -22.96 6.80 -17.60
N LEU A 453 -22.58 6.60 -18.87
CA LEU A 453 -21.21 6.70 -19.38
C LEU A 453 -21.16 7.58 -20.65
N PRO A 454 -21.53 8.87 -20.56
CA PRO A 454 -21.63 9.76 -21.74
C PRO A 454 -20.29 10.01 -22.46
N ASP A 455 -19.21 9.80 -21.73
CA ASP A 455 -17.82 10.01 -22.09
C ASP A 455 -17.09 8.71 -22.47
N ALA A 456 -17.78 7.55 -22.51
CA ALA A 456 -17.19 6.33 -23.02
C ALA A 456 -16.90 6.48 -24.53
N ARG A 457 -15.62 6.36 -24.91
CA ARG A 457 -15.15 6.51 -26.30
C ARG A 457 -14.56 5.23 -26.87
N SER A 458 -14.00 4.35 -26.05
CA SER A 458 -13.67 2.98 -26.45
C SER A 458 -14.06 2.02 -25.34
N PHE A 459 -14.52 0.82 -25.67
CA PHE A 459 -14.94 -0.17 -24.68
C PHE A 459 -14.96 -1.59 -25.22
N ILE A 460 -14.99 -2.55 -24.30
CA ILE A 460 -15.14 -3.97 -24.60
C ILE A 460 -16.43 -4.51 -23.96
N VAL A 461 -17.06 -5.47 -24.63
CA VAL A 461 -18.19 -6.25 -24.12
C VAL A 461 -17.87 -7.72 -24.33
N LEU A 462 -17.77 -8.48 -23.24
CA LEU A 462 -17.45 -9.91 -23.28
C LEU A 462 -18.63 -10.70 -22.71
N PRO A 463 -19.52 -11.25 -23.55
CA PRO A 463 -20.68 -12.02 -23.10
C PRO A 463 -20.30 -13.26 -22.30
N LEU A 464 -21.01 -13.52 -21.21
CA LEU A 464 -20.91 -14.75 -20.43
C LEU A 464 -22.08 -15.66 -20.77
N VAL A 465 -21.87 -16.55 -21.74
CA VAL A 465 -22.90 -17.49 -22.23
C VAL A 465 -22.41 -18.93 -22.06
N VAL A 466 -23.20 -19.76 -21.37
CA VAL A 466 -22.93 -21.19 -21.15
C VAL A 466 -24.14 -21.98 -21.65
N ASN A 467 -23.95 -22.95 -22.54
CA ASN A 467 -25.03 -23.77 -23.10
C ASN A 467 -26.23 -22.95 -23.61
N SER A 468 -25.97 -21.86 -24.32
CA SER A 468 -26.97 -20.89 -24.81
C SER A 468 -27.72 -20.10 -23.72
N VAL A 469 -27.36 -20.27 -22.44
CA VAL A 469 -27.88 -19.47 -21.32
C VAL A 469 -27.02 -18.22 -21.16
N GLN A 470 -27.65 -17.06 -21.28
CA GLN A 470 -27.03 -15.76 -21.07
C GLN A 470 -26.94 -15.46 -19.57
N LEU A 471 -25.75 -15.63 -18.99
CA LEU A 471 -25.49 -15.40 -17.57
C LEU A 471 -25.17 -13.92 -17.28
N GLY A 472 -24.60 -13.22 -18.25
CA GLY A 472 -24.15 -11.84 -18.05
C GLY A 472 -23.11 -11.41 -19.07
N LEU A 473 -22.27 -10.43 -18.71
CA LEU A 473 -21.14 -9.94 -19.50
C LEU A 473 -20.08 -9.27 -18.64
N PHE A 474 -18.85 -9.21 -19.14
CA PHE A 474 -17.88 -8.20 -18.71
C PHE A 474 -17.99 -6.95 -19.58
N TYR A 475 -17.82 -5.80 -18.95
CA TYR A 475 -17.75 -4.50 -19.60
C TYR A 475 -16.52 -3.75 -19.10
N ALA A 476 -15.77 -3.08 -19.97
CA ALA A 476 -14.73 -2.14 -19.56
C ALA A 476 -14.51 -1.04 -20.60
N ASP A 477 -14.25 0.19 -20.18
CA ASP A 477 -14.19 1.36 -21.09
C ASP A 477 -13.06 2.34 -20.81
N ARG A 478 -12.85 3.26 -21.77
CA ARG A 478 -11.94 4.41 -21.69
C ARG A 478 -12.64 5.68 -22.16
N ALA A 479 -12.15 6.81 -21.68
CA ALA A 479 -12.63 8.14 -22.06
C ALA A 479 -12.15 8.58 -23.45
N LEU A 480 -11.19 7.87 -24.02
CA LEU A 480 -10.55 8.19 -25.30
C LEU A 480 -10.74 7.04 -26.31
N PRO A 481 -10.81 7.37 -27.62
CA PRO A 481 -10.72 6.36 -28.67
C PRO A 481 -9.41 5.58 -28.57
N ALA A 482 -9.45 4.31 -29.00
CA ALA A 482 -8.30 3.41 -28.99
C ALA A 482 -7.99 2.97 -30.43
N PRO A 483 -7.37 3.83 -31.27
CA PRO A 483 -7.06 3.49 -32.66
C PRO A 483 -6.13 2.27 -32.78
N GLU A 484 -5.31 2.00 -31.78
CA GLU A 484 -4.48 0.80 -31.69
C GLU A 484 -5.29 -0.49 -31.50
N GLY A 485 -6.55 -0.38 -31.08
CA GLY A 485 -7.46 -1.50 -30.91
C GLY A 485 -6.94 -2.60 -29.97
N VAL A 486 -7.41 -3.82 -30.21
CA VAL A 486 -6.98 -5.03 -29.50
C VAL A 486 -6.41 -6.01 -30.53
N PRO A 487 -5.08 -6.13 -30.64
CA PRO A 487 -4.42 -7.10 -31.50
C PRO A 487 -4.89 -8.56 -31.30
N PRO A 488 -4.73 -9.45 -32.30
CA PRO A 488 -5.23 -10.83 -32.24
C PRO A 488 -4.68 -11.68 -31.08
N ASP A 489 -3.43 -11.45 -30.71
CA ASP A 489 -2.73 -12.07 -29.59
C ASP A 489 -3.29 -11.63 -28.24
N GLU A 490 -3.53 -10.33 -28.03
CA GLU A 490 -4.25 -9.84 -26.84
C GLU A 490 -5.69 -10.35 -26.80
N THR A 491 -6.37 -10.37 -27.95
CA THR A 491 -7.75 -10.89 -28.07
C THR A 491 -7.82 -12.36 -27.64
N SER A 492 -6.80 -13.15 -27.99
CA SER A 492 -6.71 -14.56 -27.62
C SER A 492 -6.52 -14.74 -26.10
N LEU A 493 -5.75 -13.86 -25.46
CA LEU A 493 -5.56 -13.86 -24.01
C LEU A 493 -6.82 -13.41 -23.27
N ILE A 494 -7.53 -12.39 -23.78
CA ILE A 494 -8.83 -11.95 -23.23
C ILE A 494 -9.85 -13.10 -23.32
N ARG A 495 -9.90 -13.83 -24.44
CA ARG A 495 -10.75 -15.03 -24.57
C ARG A 495 -10.34 -16.13 -23.59
N ALA A 496 -9.05 -16.33 -23.36
CA ALA A 496 -8.57 -17.30 -22.38
C ALA A 496 -9.04 -16.94 -20.96
N LEU A 497 -8.92 -15.67 -20.55
CA LEU A 497 -9.43 -15.15 -19.27
C LEU A 497 -10.95 -15.37 -19.14
N LYS A 498 -11.71 -14.96 -20.16
CA LYS A 498 -13.16 -15.20 -20.24
C LYS A 498 -13.49 -16.70 -20.10
N GLY A 499 -12.73 -17.56 -20.77
CA GLY A 499 -12.88 -19.02 -20.72
C GLY A 499 -12.72 -19.58 -19.31
N GLN A 500 -11.79 -19.06 -18.51
CA GLN A 500 -11.62 -19.49 -17.11
C GLN A 500 -12.87 -19.20 -16.27
N VAL A 501 -13.52 -18.06 -16.49
CA VAL A 501 -14.76 -17.67 -15.80
C VAL A 501 -15.92 -18.55 -16.22
N LEU A 502 -16.06 -18.83 -17.52
CA LEU A 502 -17.14 -19.69 -18.03
C LEU A 502 -17.06 -21.11 -17.46
N VAL A 503 -15.84 -21.66 -17.37
CA VAL A 503 -15.64 -22.97 -16.74
C VAL A 503 -16.01 -22.91 -15.26
N ALA A 504 -15.63 -21.85 -14.54
CA ALA A 504 -15.99 -21.69 -13.12
C ALA A 504 -17.50 -21.50 -12.89
N LEU A 505 -18.23 -20.95 -13.87
CA LEU A 505 -19.68 -20.73 -13.83
C LEU A 505 -20.50 -21.93 -14.33
N THR A 506 -19.86 -22.94 -14.91
CA THR A 506 -20.54 -24.15 -15.39
C THR A 506 -20.81 -25.06 -14.18
N PRO A 507 -22.07 -25.42 -13.86
CA PRO A 507 -22.34 -26.40 -12.81
C PRO A 507 -21.69 -27.74 -13.21
N GLY A 508 -20.90 -28.30 -12.29
CA GLY A 508 -20.29 -29.62 -12.45
C GLY A 508 -21.27 -30.76 -12.31
#